data_AF-A0A4V1Y020-F1
#
_entry.id   AF-A0A4V1Y020-F1
#
_cell.length_a   1.000
_cell.length_b   1.000
_cell.length_c   1.000
_cell.angle_alpha   90.00
_cell.angle_beta   90.00
_cell.angle_gamma   90.00
#
_symmetry.space_group_name_H-M   'P 1'
#
loop_
_entity.id
_entity.type
_entity.pdbx_description
1 polymer ?
#
loop_
_entity_poly.entity_id
_entity_poly.type
_entity_poly.pdbx_seq_one_letter_code
_entity_poly.pdbx_strand_id
1 'polypeptide(L)'
;MNTARAWAWVAHLRTGGTTPWQEFAPGDPDSAASSADALLPGAIQLEVVRRLNLAADPAGTADPRHRALVDRVLAASAPGRGQPDLPLVGVLDDTRFGPPPADPAALPDDELLRMTVGVLAELALDLDPGPEPEQRSPLPVPWRRKWAVVGDPLIADRTRSDLVAAGRRPGLRSPVALVVADDLAAMLADTWTWRVRHRVTPSWAWWVGHWARRDQLPPRVDLAAVAARWAGRVGRERVHVLVGGELPASLLGTAVDLRADPLSADAGELLRRVNEVLRVLVRPERHQRLLDRVVVPLLAGERGTLPGVPEAQQEWVRRRADRLVGELSRAGYPVHGELASLRPRNGCGPTAAGATGALDVALRALLATRTIEEAR
;
A
#
# COMPACT_ATOMS: atom_id res chain seq x y z
N MET A 1 18.20 39.98 2.55
CA MET A 1 18.55 39.44 1.23
C MET A 1 18.16 37.97 1.07
N ASN A 2 18.46 37.08 2.04
CA ASN A 2 18.18 35.64 1.87
C ASN A 2 16.68 35.26 1.96
N THR A 3 15.84 36.02 2.67
CA THR A 3 14.38 35.82 2.65
C THR A 3 13.76 36.11 1.29
N ALA A 4 14.22 37.14 0.57
CA ALA A 4 13.76 37.44 -0.79
C ALA A 4 14.16 36.33 -1.77
N ARG A 5 15.39 35.79 -1.64
CA ARG A 5 15.82 34.60 -2.38
C ARG A 5 14.92 33.39 -2.09
N ALA A 6 14.56 33.16 -0.84
CA ALA A 6 13.68 32.06 -0.45
C ALA A 6 12.28 32.18 -1.10
N TRP A 7 11.67 33.36 -1.05
CA TRP A 7 10.38 33.60 -1.71
C TRP A 7 10.47 33.53 -3.25
N ALA A 8 11.58 33.98 -3.84
CA ALA A 8 11.84 33.78 -5.26
C ALA A 8 11.95 32.28 -5.62
N TRP A 9 12.54 31.47 -4.75
CA TRP A 9 12.60 30.01 -4.94
C TRP A 9 11.22 29.37 -4.79
N VAL A 10 10.41 29.78 -3.80
CA VAL A 10 9.00 29.35 -3.69
C VAL A 10 8.23 29.64 -4.97
N ALA A 11 8.38 30.84 -5.54
CA ALA A 11 7.76 31.21 -6.80
C ALA A 11 8.26 30.35 -7.97
N HIS A 12 9.58 30.11 -8.05
CA HIS A 12 10.18 29.22 -9.05
C HIS A 12 9.58 27.80 -8.99
N LEU A 13 9.50 27.23 -7.79
CA LEU A 13 8.91 25.90 -7.56
C LEU A 13 7.41 25.87 -7.92
N ARG A 14 6.64 26.92 -7.60
CA ARG A 14 5.22 27.05 -8.00
C ARG A 14 5.01 27.06 -9.52
N THR A 15 6.01 27.47 -10.28
CA THR A 15 5.98 27.48 -11.75
C THR A 15 6.53 26.20 -12.39
N GLY A 16 6.78 25.14 -11.59
CA GLY A 16 7.34 23.88 -12.08
C GLY A 16 8.87 23.81 -12.06
N GLY A 17 9.53 24.77 -11.41
CA GLY A 17 10.99 24.78 -11.26
C GLY A 17 11.51 23.60 -10.46
N THR A 18 12.72 23.12 -10.79
CA THR A 18 13.33 21.92 -10.17
C THR A 18 14.71 22.18 -9.59
N THR A 19 15.20 23.42 -9.69
CA THR A 19 16.55 23.82 -9.27
C THR A 19 16.74 23.62 -7.76
N PRO A 20 17.79 22.91 -7.32
CA PRO A 20 18.13 22.77 -5.90
C PRO A 20 18.38 24.11 -5.21
N TRP A 21 18.09 24.19 -3.90
CA TRP A 21 18.22 25.43 -3.12
C TRP A 21 19.62 26.06 -3.22
N GLN A 22 20.67 25.26 -3.06
CA GLN A 22 22.07 25.75 -3.09
C GLN A 22 22.45 26.38 -4.42
N GLU A 23 21.92 25.85 -5.52
CA GLU A 23 22.21 26.27 -6.89
C GLU A 23 21.31 27.42 -7.35
N PHE A 24 20.20 27.66 -6.65
CA PHE A 24 19.22 28.66 -7.05
C PHE A 24 19.75 30.08 -6.86
N ALA A 25 19.95 30.80 -7.97
CA ALA A 25 20.24 32.23 -7.99
C ALA A 25 19.00 33.00 -8.53
N PRO A 26 18.46 33.98 -7.79
CA PRO A 26 17.33 34.78 -8.27
C PRO A 26 17.79 35.66 -9.44
N GLY A 27 17.01 35.71 -10.51
CA GLY A 27 17.32 36.54 -11.69
C GLY A 27 17.18 38.04 -11.41
N ASP A 28 16.08 38.45 -10.77
CA ASP A 28 15.81 39.84 -10.41
C ASP A 28 15.23 39.92 -8.97
N PRO A 29 15.96 40.50 -7.99
CA PRO A 29 15.63 40.42 -6.57
C PRO A 29 14.32 41.14 -6.18
N ASP A 30 13.81 42.05 -7.02
CA ASP A 30 12.62 42.86 -6.73
C ASP A 30 11.29 42.25 -7.24
N SER A 31 11.35 41.11 -7.94
CA SER A 31 10.15 40.47 -8.53
C SER A 31 9.41 39.52 -7.58
N ALA A 32 10.00 39.15 -6.45
CA ALA A 32 9.40 38.23 -5.48
C ALA A 32 8.59 39.02 -4.44
N ALA A 33 7.26 39.08 -4.63
CA ALA A 33 6.34 39.63 -3.65
C ALA A 33 6.37 38.80 -2.36
N SER A 34 7.19 39.24 -1.39
CA SER A 34 7.03 38.88 0.01
C SER A 34 5.68 39.43 0.48
N SER A 35 4.66 38.60 0.60
CA SER A 35 3.51 38.94 1.44
C SER A 35 4.04 39.05 2.88
N ALA A 36 4.16 40.28 3.39
CA ALA A 36 4.83 40.58 4.66
C ALA A 36 4.30 39.80 5.88
N ASP A 37 3.11 39.20 5.77
CA ASP A 37 2.44 38.43 6.82
C ASP A 37 2.44 36.90 6.60
N ALA A 38 3.00 36.39 5.48
CA ALA A 38 3.03 34.95 5.23
C ALA A 38 4.28 34.28 5.82
N LEU A 39 4.08 33.17 6.52
CA LEU A 39 5.17 32.31 6.96
C LEU A 39 5.78 31.60 5.74
N LEU A 40 7.11 31.57 5.70
CA LEU A 40 7.84 30.84 4.65
C LEU A 40 7.62 29.33 4.83
N PRO A 41 7.30 28.58 3.76
CA PRO A 41 7.24 27.12 3.84
C PRO A 41 8.58 26.52 4.28
N GLY A 42 8.53 25.45 5.07
CA GLY A 42 9.72 24.75 5.55
C GLY A 42 10.48 23.99 4.45
N ALA A 43 11.72 23.58 4.77
CA ALA A 43 12.60 22.86 3.86
C ALA A 43 11.98 21.54 3.34
N ILE A 44 11.17 20.87 4.17
CA ILE A 44 10.47 19.63 3.82
C ILE A 44 9.45 19.89 2.71
N GLN A 45 8.56 20.89 2.89
CA GLN A 45 7.54 21.23 1.90
C GLN A 45 8.19 21.58 0.56
N LEU A 46 9.27 22.37 0.60
CA LEU A 46 9.96 22.83 -0.60
C LEU A 46 10.65 21.70 -1.36
N GLU A 47 11.29 20.75 -0.66
CA GLU A 47 11.89 19.58 -1.30
C GLU A 47 10.83 18.64 -1.88
N VAL A 48 9.70 18.42 -1.18
CA VAL A 48 8.59 17.62 -1.72
C VAL A 48 8.06 18.24 -3.01
N VAL A 49 7.86 19.57 -3.06
CA VAL A 49 7.43 20.26 -4.29
C VAL A 49 8.47 20.10 -5.40
N ARG A 50 9.76 20.28 -5.11
CA ARG A 50 10.82 20.13 -6.10
C ARG A 50 10.84 18.72 -6.71
N ARG A 51 10.69 17.68 -5.88
CA ARG A 51 10.61 16.28 -6.34
C ARG A 51 9.31 15.97 -7.07
N LEU A 52 8.21 16.59 -6.67
CA LEU A 52 6.93 16.50 -7.39
C LEU A 52 7.04 17.08 -8.80
N ASN A 53 7.70 18.23 -8.94
CA ASN A 53 7.97 18.85 -10.24
C ASN A 53 8.90 17.98 -11.10
N LEU A 54 9.91 17.35 -10.50
CA LEU A 54 10.79 16.40 -11.20
C LEU A 54 10.06 15.13 -11.68
N ALA A 55 9.08 14.65 -10.91
CA ALA A 55 8.29 13.48 -11.25
C ALA A 55 7.19 13.77 -12.29
N ALA A 56 6.88 15.04 -12.54
CA ALA A 56 5.90 15.45 -13.52
C ALA A 56 6.56 15.72 -14.89
N ASP A 57 5.91 15.29 -15.97
CA ASP A 57 6.32 15.68 -17.32
C ASP A 57 6.12 17.20 -17.54
N PRO A 58 6.84 17.84 -18.47
CA PRO A 58 6.75 19.29 -18.71
C PRO A 58 5.33 19.80 -19.00
N ALA A 59 4.52 19.01 -19.73
CA ALA A 59 3.11 19.33 -19.96
C ALA A 59 2.28 19.24 -18.66
N GLY A 60 2.65 18.31 -17.77
CA GLY A 60 2.00 18.13 -16.47
C GLY A 60 2.33 19.25 -15.47
N THR A 61 3.51 19.88 -15.55
CA THR A 61 3.85 21.03 -14.69
C THR A 61 3.10 22.31 -15.08
N ALA A 62 2.66 22.41 -16.34
CA ALA A 62 1.85 23.54 -16.82
C ALA A 62 0.35 23.43 -16.50
N ASP A 63 -0.10 22.26 -16.04
CA ASP A 63 -1.50 22.00 -15.67
C ASP A 63 -1.90 22.83 -14.42
N PRO A 64 -3.00 23.62 -14.45
CA PRO A 64 -3.52 24.31 -13.27
C PRO A 64 -3.73 23.41 -12.05
N ARG A 65 -4.07 22.13 -12.24
CA ARG A 65 -4.24 21.16 -11.13
C ARG A 65 -2.91 20.81 -10.47
N HIS A 66 -1.82 20.77 -11.24
CA HIS A 66 -0.49 20.60 -10.67
C HIS A 66 -0.13 21.78 -9.77
N ARG A 67 -0.44 23.01 -10.20
CA ARG A 67 -0.26 24.20 -9.37
C ARG A 67 -1.10 24.13 -8.08
N ALA A 68 -2.36 23.73 -8.17
CA ALA A 68 -3.21 23.55 -6.99
C ALA A 68 -2.64 22.50 -6.01
N LEU A 69 -2.09 21.40 -6.53
CA LEU A 69 -1.40 20.39 -5.73
C LEU A 69 -0.14 20.95 -5.06
N VAL A 70 0.68 21.71 -5.80
CA VAL A 70 1.87 22.38 -5.24
C VAL A 70 1.48 23.34 -4.12
N ASP A 71 0.47 24.19 -4.32
CA ASP A 71 0.00 25.13 -3.31
C ASP A 71 -0.53 24.39 -2.06
N ARG A 72 -1.18 23.24 -2.25
CA ARG A 72 -1.62 22.38 -1.15
C ARG A 72 -0.42 21.79 -0.38
N VAL A 73 0.62 21.32 -1.05
CA VAL A 73 1.84 20.82 -0.39
C VAL A 73 2.52 21.94 0.40
N LEU A 74 2.62 23.14 -0.16
CA LEU A 74 3.24 24.30 0.51
C LEU A 74 2.46 24.76 1.75
N ALA A 75 1.13 24.60 1.75
CA ALA A 75 0.26 24.96 2.87
C ALA A 75 0.10 23.84 3.90
N ALA A 76 0.47 22.60 3.56
CA ALA A 76 0.25 21.46 4.43
C ALA A 76 1.24 21.40 5.61
N SER A 77 0.78 20.78 6.69
CA SER A 77 1.59 20.48 7.87
C SER A 77 1.81 18.97 7.94
N ALA A 78 3.05 18.54 8.20
CA ALA A 78 3.35 17.11 8.27
C ALA A 78 2.60 16.44 9.45
N PRO A 79 1.96 15.28 9.27
CA PRO A 79 1.24 14.60 10.34
C PRO A 79 2.19 13.98 11.37
N GLY A 80 1.75 13.94 12.64
CA GLY A 80 2.40 13.20 13.72
C GLY A 80 3.41 14.01 14.57
N ARG A 81 4.36 13.29 15.20
CA ARG A 81 5.48 13.90 15.96
C ARG A 81 6.70 13.96 15.05
N GLY A 82 7.09 15.16 14.64
CA GLY A 82 8.26 15.45 13.81
C GLY A 82 8.59 16.95 13.87
N GLN A 83 9.70 17.38 13.27
CA GLN A 83 10.06 18.80 13.22
C GLN A 83 9.18 19.49 12.17
N PRO A 84 8.13 20.26 12.57
CA PRO A 84 7.04 20.59 11.67
C PRO A 84 7.48 21.51 10.53
N ASP A 85 8.47 22.36 10.79
CA ASP A 85 8.98 23.33 9.83
C ASP A 85 10.50 23.48 10.04
N LEU A 86 11.27 22.77 9.22
CA LEU A 86 12.72 22.94 9.17
C LEU A 86 13.07 24.26 8.47
N PRO A 87 13.76 25.21 9.13
CA PRO A 87 14.20 26.42 8.47
C PRO A 87 15.14 26.13 7.29
N LEU A 88 15.17 27.00 6.29
CA LEU A 88 16.13 26.90 5.20
C LEU A 88 17.51 27.38 5.62
N VAL A 89 18.54 26.59 5.29
CA VAL A 89 19.93 27.00 5.46
C VAL A 89 20.22 28.33 4.76
N GLY A 90 20.82 29.26 5.50
CA GLY A 90 21.16 30.60 5.02
C GLY A 90 20.01 31.60 5.02
N VAL A 91 18.77 31.24 5.39
CA VAL A 91 17.65 32.19 5.44
C VAL A 91 17.46 32.80 6.82
N LEU A 92 17.43 31.96 7.85
CA LEU A 92 17.40 32.38 9.25
C LEU A 92 18.76 32.09 9.89
N ASP A 93 19.19 32.95 10.80
CA ASP A 93 20.37 32.70 11.63
C ASP A 93 20.11 31.52 12.57
N ASP A 94 21.16 30.79 12.94
CA ASP A 94 21.07 29.69 13.90
C ASP A 94 20.44 30.18 15.22
N THR A 95 19.24 29.69 15.50
CA THR A 95 18.55 30.00 16.74
C THR A 95 19.04 29.08 17.86
N ARG A 96 19.13 29.60 19.09
CA ARG A 96 19.47 28.77 20.28
C ARG A 96 18.40 27.71 20.60
N PHE A 97 17.21 27.86 20.03
CA PHE A 97 16.05 27.00 20.26
C PHE A 97 15.43 26.59 18.92
N GLY A 98 14.94 25.35 18.84
CA GLY A 98 14.36 24.78 17.63
C GLY A 98 15.34 23.92 16.83
N PRO A 99 14.86 23.29 15.75
CA PRO A 99 15.71 22.49 14.88
C PRO A 99 16.67 23.38 14.07
N PRO A 100 17.90 22.91 13.78
CA PRO A 100 18.82 23.67 12.96
C PRO A 100 18.26 23.84 11.54
N PRO A 101 18.61 24.94 10.84
CA PRO A 101 18.32 25.09 9.43
C PRO A 101 18.89 23.93 8.62
N ALA A 102 18.12 23.45 7.65
CA ALA A 102 18.46 22.31 6.81
C ALA A 102 18.58 22.71 5.35
N ASP A 103 19.45 22.00 4.64
CA ASP A 103 19.44 21.99 3.17
C ASP A 103 18.32 21.04 2.70
N PRO A 104 17.32 21.52 1.94
CA PRO A 104 16.24 20.70 1.40
C PRO A 104 16.73 19.44 0.67
N ALA A 105 17.83 19.53 -0.08
CA ALA A 105 18.34 18.41 -0.88
C ALA A 105 19.00 17.31 -0.01
N ALA A 106 19.38 17.62 1.22
CA ALA A 106 20.00 16.69 2.16
C ALA A 106 19.00 16.04 3.13
N LEU A 107 17.70 16.35 2.98
CA LEU A 107 16.67 15.80 3.86
C LEU A 107 16.49 14.29 3.66
N PRO A 108 16.30 13.50 4.74
CA PRO A 108 16.00 12.09 4.62
C PRO A 108 14.66 11.86 3.91
N ASP A 109 14.62 10.88 3.00
CA ASP A 109 13.39 10.52 2.27
C ASP A 109 12.23 10.11 3.20
N ASP A 110 12.52 9.60 4.41
CA ASP A 110 11.49 9.25 5.39
C ASP A 110 10.71 10.46 5.90
N GLU A 111 11.38 11.61 6.06
CA GLU A 111 10.78 12.88 6.47
C GLU A 111 9.90 13.45 5.35
N LEU A 112 10.38 13.38 4.11
CA LEU A 112 9.61 13.76 2.92
C LEU A 112 8.38 12.87 2.76
N LEU A 113 8.55 11.55 2.87
CA LEU A 113 7.47 10.57 2.78
C LEU A 113 6.41 10.80 3.85
N ARG A 114 6.80 11.14 5.09
CA ARG A 114 5.83 11.47 6.16
C ARG A 114 4.93 12.64 5.77
N MET A 115 5.51 13.69 5.20
CA MET A 115 4.77 14.84 4.70
C MET A 115 3.85 14.46 3.53
N THR A 116 4.38 13.76 2.52
CA THR A 116 3.62 13.30 1.35
C THR A 116 2.43 12.40 1.73
N VAL A 117 2.61 11.53 2.74
CA VAL A 117 1.53 10.70 3.29
C VAL A 117 0.40 11.54 3.89
N GLY A 118 0.73 12.64 4.57
CA GLY A 118 -0.26 13.58 5.10
C GLY A 118 -1.12 14.20 4.00
N VAL A 119 -0.45 14.75 2.98
CA VAL A 119 -1.12 15.36 1.83
C VAL A 119 -1.99 14.33 1.08
N LEU A 120 -1.48 13.11 0.88
CA LEU A 120 -2.23 12.04 0.22
C LEU A 120 -3.45 11.61 1.04
N ALA A 121 -3.35 11.57 2.37
CA ALA A 121 -4.46 11.26 3.25
C ALA A 121 -5.56 12.34 3.18
N GLU A 122 -5.19 13.62 3.18
CA GLU A 122 -6.13 14.74 3.00
C GLU A 122 -6.82 14.69 1.63
N LEU A 123 -6.05 14.45 0.56
CA LEU A 123 -6.63 14.26 -0.79
C LEU A 123 -7.59 13.08 -0.84
N ALA A 124 -7.28 11.98 -0.15
CA ALA A 124 -8.19 10.85 -0.08
C ALA A 124 -9.53 11.23 0.58
N LEU A 125 -9.51 12.12 1.57
CA LEU A 125 -10.74 12.64 2.21
C LEU A 125 -11.58 13.49 1.25
N ASP A 126 -10.94 14.33 0.44
CA ASP A 126 -11.61 15.15 -0.57
C ASP A 126 -12.21 14.27 -1.69
N LEU A 127 -11.55 13.16 -2.01
CA LEU A 127 -11.99 12.21 -3.03
C LEU A 127 -13.01 11.17 -2.53
N ASP A 128 -13.44 11.24 -1.26
CA ASP A 128 -14.39 10.27 -0.69
C ASP A 128 -15.69 10.22 -1.51
N PRO A 129 -16.03 9.09 -2.15
CA PRO A 129 -17.25 8.97 -2.96
C PRO A 129 -18.53 8.93 -2.11
N GLY A 130 -18.42 8.90 -0.78
CA GLY A 130 -19.55 8.74 0.13
C GLY A 130 -20.01 7.27 0.25
N PRO A 131 -20.98 7.00 1.15
CA PRO A 131 -21.49 5.64 1.35
C PRO A 131 -22.15 5.11 0.08
N GLU A 132 -21.95 3.84 -0.22
CA GLU A 132 -22.62 3.20 -1.35
C GLU A 132 -24.11 2.97 -1.04
N PRO A 133 -25.02 3.13 -2.01
CA PRO A 133 -26.36 2.56 -1.88
C PRO A 133 -26.28 1.05 -1.67
N GLU A 134 -27.07 0.51 -0.75
CA GLU A 134 -27.14 -0.93 -0.49
C GLU A 134 -27.50 -1.68 -1.78
N GLN A 135 -26.54 -2.40 -2.35
CA GLN A 135 -26.81 -3.27 -3.48
C GLN A 135 -27.72 -4.42 -3.01
N ARG A 136 -28.95 -4.46 -3.53
CA ARG A 136 -29.89 -5.55 -3.25
C ARG A 136 -29.28 -6.87 -3.68
N SER A 137 -29.03 -7.73 -2.70
CA SER A 137 -28.59 -9.09 -2.98
C SER A 137 -29.67 -9.81 -3.78
N PRO A 138 -29.34 -10.47 -4.91
CA PRO A 138 -30.27 -11.35 -5.63
C PRO A 138 -30.90 -12.41 -4.71
N LEU A 139 -31.94 -13.11 -5.16
CA LEU A 139 -32.52 -14.19 -4.34
C LEU A 139 -31.63 -15.46 -4.34
N PRO A 140 -31.59 -16.23 -3.23
CA PRO A 140 -30.79 -17.45 -3.15
C PRO A 140 -31.37 -18.56 -4.04
N VAL A 141 -30.50 -19.25 -4.77
CA VAL A 141 -30.86 -20.41 -5.60
C VAL A 141 -30.58 -21.72 -4.83
N PRO A 142 -31.58 -22.57 -4.54
CA PRO A 142 -31.44 -23.67 -3.57
C PRO A 142 -30.63 -24.87 -4.06
N TRP A 143 -30.53 -25.12 -5.37
CA TRP A 143 -29.79 -26.28 -5.93
C TRP A 143 -28.30 -26.06 -6.16
N ARG A 144 -27.75 -24.87 -5.84
CA ARG A 144 -26.31 -24.57 -6.02
C ARG A 144 -25.51 -25.04 -4.81
N ARG A 145 -24.39 -25.75 -5.06
CA ARG A 145 -23.43 -26.16 -4.02
C ARG A 145 -22.91 -24.93 -3.28
N LYS A 146 -22.97 -24.98 -1.96
CA LYS A 146 -22.38 -23.96 -1.09
C LYS A 146 -20.87 -24.15 -1.02
N TRP A 147 -20.14 -23.06 -0.89
CA TRP A 147 -18.68 -23.08 -0.86
C TRP A 147 -18.15 -22.09 0.17
N ALA A 148 -16.90 -22.33 0.59
CA ALA A 148 -16.10 -21.42 1.40
C ALA A 148 -14.68 -21.39 0.84
N VAL A 149 -14.12 -20.19 0.63
CA VAL A 149 -12.73 -20.02 0.17
C VAL A 149 -11.90 -19.45 1.32
N VAL A 150 -10.81 -20.13 1.66
CA VAL A 150 -9.90 -19.82 2.77
C VAL A 150 -8.45 -20.05 2.34
N GLY A 151 -7.48 -19.69 3.18
CA GLY A 151 -6.05 -19.78 2.88
C GLY A 151 -5.48 -18.40 2.62
N ASP A 152 -4.77 -18.24 1.51
CA ASP A 152 -4.25 -16.95 1.08
C ASP A 152 -5.38 -15.90 1.03
N PRO A 153 -5.28 -14.80 1.78
CA PRO A 153 -6.38 -13.85 1.88
C PRO A 153 -6.64 -13.06 0.60
N LEU A 154 -5.61 -12.69 -0.18
CA LEU A 154 -5.82 -11.91 -1.40
C LEU A 154 -6.42 -12.78 -2.51
N ILE A 155 -5.88 -13.99 -2.68
CA ILE A 155 -6.46 -14.97 -3.62
C ILE A 155 -7.88 -15.30 -3.19
N ALA A 156 -8.13 -15.53 -1.89
CA ALA A 156 -9.46 -15.89 -1.41
C ALA A 156 -10.47 -14.75 -1.55
N ASP A 157 -10.08 -13.49 -1.33
CA ASP A 157 -10.94 -12.33 -1.50
C ASP A 157 -11.30 -12.13 -2.99
N ARG A 158 -10.32 -12.22 -3.90
CA ARG A 158 -10.56 -12.17 -5.36
C ARG A 158 -11.45 -13.32 -5.83
N THR A 159 -11.10 -14.55 -5.48
CA THR A 159 -11.88 -15.75 -5.83
C THR A 159 -13.33 -15.63 -5.34
N ARG A 160 -13.52 -15.06 -4.14
CA ARG A 160 -14.86 -14.79 -3.60
C ARG A 160 -15.63 -13.81 -4.47
N SER A 161 -15.01 -12.70 -4.86
CA SER A 161 -15.62 -11.70 -5.75
C SER A 161 -15.96 -12.29 -7.11
N ASP A 162 -15.06 -13.04 -7.73
CA ASP A 162 -15.26 -13.65 -9.06
C ASP A 162 -16.37 -14.70 -9.04
N LEU A 163 -16.41 -15.55 -8.00
CA LEU A 163 -17.49 -16.51 -7.81
C LEU A 163 -18.84 -15.82 -7.61
N VAL A 164 -18.89 -14.73 -6.84
CA VAL A 164 -20.11 -13.95 -6.64
C VAL A 164 -20.56 -13.28 -7.93
N ALA A 165 -19.64 -12.70 -8.70
CA ALA A 165 -19.91 -12.13 -10.03
C ALA A 165 -20.44 -13.18 -11.01
N ALA A 166 -19.95 -14.43 -10.93
CA ALA A 166 -20.46 -15.59 -11.65
C ALA A 166 -21.79 -16.16 -11.08
N GLY A 167 -22.43 -15.47 -10.13
CA GLY A 167 -23.68 -15.87 -9.50
C GLY A 167 -23.56 -17.09 -8.57
N ARG A 168 -22.35 -17.45 -8.13
CA ARG A 168 -22.10 -18.50 -7.13
C ARG A 168 -22.06 -17.84 -5.76
N ARG A 169 -22.93 -18.30 -4.84
CA ARG A 169 -22.99 -17.74 -3.49
C ARG A 169 -22.23 -18.57 -2.47
N PRO A 170 -21.50 -17.93 -1.55
CA PRO A 170 -20.97 -18.63 -0.40
C PRO A 170 -22.13 -19.22 0.44
N GLY A 171 -21.84 -20.23 1.23
CA GLY A 171 -22.81 -20.73 2.21
C GLY A 171 -22.18 -21.58 3.30
N LEU A 172 -22.80 -21.54 4.47
CA LEU A 172 -22.22 -22.11 5.69
C LEU A 172 -22.73 -23.50 6.05
N ARG A 173 -23.81 -23.97 5.42
CA ARG A 173 -24.38 -25.30 5.65
C ARG A 173 -23.66 -26.32 4.77
N SER A 174 -22.72 -27.05 5.37
CA SER A 174 -21.88 -28.07 4.72
C SER A 174 -21.33 -27.61 3.36
N PRO A 175 -20.41 -26.63 3.32
CA PRO A 175 -19.79 -26.18 2.07
C PRO A 175 -18.76 -27.19 1.52
N VAL A 176 -18.40 -27.01 0.27
CA VAL A 176 -17.08 -27.42 -0.26
C VAL A 176 -16.07 -26.35 0.19
N ALA A 177 -15.05 -26.75 0.94
CA ALA A 177 -14.01 -25.85 1.42
C ALA A 177 -12.84 -25.83 0.42
N LEU A 178 -12.54 -24.65 -0.11
CA LEU A 178 -11.44 -24.41 -1.03
C LEU A 178 -10.32 -23.72 -0.25
N VAL A 179 -9.20 -24.41 -0.05
CA VAL A 179 -7.99 -23.87 0.57
C VAL A 179 -7.07 -23.41 -0.55
N VAL A 180 -7.10 -22.12 -0.86
CA VAL A 180 -6.26 -21.51 -1.90
C VAL A 180 -4.88 -21.18 -1.36
N ALA A 181 -3.87 -21.44 -2.17
CA ALA A 181 -2.48 -21.31 -1.80
C ALA A 181 -1.60 -20.89 -2.98
N ASP A 182 -0.56 -20.15 -2.62
CA ASP A 182 0.59 -19.83 -3.46
C ASP A 182 1.88 -20.30 -2.74
N ASP A 183 3.06 -19.94 -3.21
CA ASP A 183 4.29 -20.15 -2.49
C ASP A 183 4.29 -19.39 -1.15
N LEU A 184 4.99 -19.94 -0.17
CA LEU A 184 4.91 -19.43 1.20
C LEU A 184 5.38 -17.98 1.33
N ALA A 185 6.33 -17.53 0.52
CA ALA A 185 6.80 -16.14 0.57
C ALA A 185 5.73 -15.19 0.03
N ALA A 186 5.09 -15.54 -1.10
CA ALA A 186 3.96 -14.81 -1.64
C ALA A 186 2.78 -14.76 -0.63
N MET A 187 2.40 -15.90 -0.05
CA MET A 187 1.30 -15.93 0.93
C MET A 187 1.56 -15.08 2.19
N LEU A 188 2.81 -14.97 2.62
CA LEU A 188 3.20 -14.07 3.70
C LEU A 188 3.03 -12.61 3.26
N ALA A 189 3.50 -12.24 2.07
CA ALA A 189 3.36 -10.89 1.52
C ALA A 189 1.90 -10.49 1.33
N ASP A 190 1.08 -11.39 0.78
CA ASP A 190 -0.36 -11.21 0.59
C ASP A 190 -1.09 -11.07 1.91
N THR A 191 -0.71 -11.88 2.91
CA THR A 191 -1.25 -11.75 4.27
C THR A 191 -0.86 -10.43 4.92
N TRP A 192 0.36 -9.97 4.77
CA TRP A 192 0.78 -8.67 5.28
C TRP A 192 0.03 -7.53 4.57
N THR A 193 -0.08 -7.57 3.24
CA THR A 193 -0.83 -6.59 2.44
C THR A 193 -2.31 -6.54 2.84
N TRP A 194 -2.94 -7.71 2.97
CA TRP A 194 -4.31 -7.82 3.46
C TRP A 194 -4.44 -7.21 4.87
N ARG A 195 -3.48 -7.47 5.77
CA ARG A 195 -3.50 -6.87 7.11
C ARG A 195 -3.31 -5.36 7.04
N VAL A 196 -2.41 -4.84 6.21
CA VAL A 196 -2.21 -3.41 5.99
C VAL A 196 -3.51 -2.74 5.52
N ARG A 197 -4.32 -3.39 4.69
CA ARG A 197 -5.64 -2.86 4.27
C ARG A 197 -6.66 -2.79 5.41
N HIS A 198 -6.62 -3.73 6.37
CA HIS A 198 -7.71 -3.90 7.33
C HIS A 198 -7.33 -3.52 8.78
N ARG A 199 -6.04 -3.41 9.10
CA ARG A 199 -5.52 -3.28 10.47
C ARG A 199 -4.26 -2.44 10.52
N VAL A 200 -3.99 -1.83 11.68
CA VAL A 200 -2.65 -1.31 11.98
C VAL A 200 -1.68 -2.48 11.98
N THR A 201 -0.66 -2.39 11.14
CA THR A 201 0.27 -3.47 10.87
C THR A 201 1.68 -2.91 10.91
N PRO A 202 2.63 -3.55 11.61
CA PRO A 202 4.02 -3.10 11.63
C PRO A 202 4.67 -3.27 10.25
N SER A 203 5.88 -2.73 10.11
CA SER A 203 6.66 -2.90 8.87
C SER A 203 6.83 -4.38 8.51
N TRP A 204 6.98 -4.65 7.21
CA TRP A 204 7.15 -6.01 6.69
C TRP A 204 8.26 -6.79 7.40
N ALA A 205 9.45 -6.21 7.51
CA ALA A 205 10.61 -6.84 8.14
C ALA A 205 10.35 -7.20 9.61
N TRP A 206 9.72 -6.30 10.38
CA TRP A 206 9.36 -6.58 11.76
C TRP A 206 8.31 -7.69 11.85
N TRP A 207 7.30 -7.66 10.98
CA TRP A 207 6.20 -8.62 10.97
C TRP A 207 6.69 -10.04 10.66
N VAL A 208 7.52 -10.22 9.63
CA VAL A 208 8.13 -11.51 9.30
C VAL A 208 9.06 -11.96 10.43
N GLY A 209 9.91 -11.07 10.94
CA GLY A 209 10.82 -11.36 12.05
C GLY A 209 10.07 -11.78 13.32
N HIS A 210 8.89 -11.21 13.59
CA HIS A 210 8.05 -11.58 14.73
C HIS A 210 7.57 -13.03 14.67
N TRP A 211 7.16 -13.51 13.50
CA TRP A 211 6.72 -14.89 13.28
C TRP A 211 7.89 -15.88 13.24
N ALA A 212 8.99 -15.49 12.60
CA ALA A 212 10.21 -16.28 12.57
C ALA A 212 10.77 -16.52 13.99
N ARG A 213 10.79 -15.49 14.86
CA ARG A 213 11.23 -15.63 16.26
C ARG A 213 10.36 -16.58 17.09
N ARG A 214 9.08 -16.70 16.77
CA ARG A 214 8.15 -17.64 17.43
C ARG A 214 8.18 -19.03 16.81
N ASP A 215 8.89 -19.17 15.70
CA ASP A 215 8.85 -20.32 14.82
C ASP A 215 7.41 -20.79 14.57
N GLN A 216 6.57 -19.88 14.11
CA GLN A 216 5.14 -20.12 13.83
C GLN A 216 4.71 -19.40 12.56
N LEU A 217 3.75 -19.98 11.85
CA LEU A 217 3.12 -19.31 10.72
C LEU A 217 1.93 -18.46 11.19
N PRO A 218 1.64 -17.34 10.51
CA PRO A 218 0.38 -16.64 10.70
C PRO A 218 -0.81 -17.60 10.47
N PRO A 219 -1.89 -17.53 11.27
CA PRO A 219 -2.99 -18.51 11.19
C PRO A 219 -3.71 -18.62 9.83
N ARG A 220 -3.60 -17.62 8.95
CA ARG A 220 -4.15 -17.66 7.59
C ARG A 220 -3.25 -18.39 6.59
N VAL A 221 -1.94 -18.40 6.86
CA VAL A 221 -0.90 -19.00 6.02
C VAL A 221 -0.57 -20.42 6.48
N ASP A 222 -0.93 -20.80 7.70
CA ASP A 222 -0.87 -22.18 8.18
C ASP A 222 -1.97 -23.04 7.51
N LEU A 223 -1.74 -23.41 6.26
CA LEU A 223 -2.68 -24.15 5.43
C LEU A 223 -3.04 -25.50 6.02
N ALA A 224 -2.08 -26.17 6.68
CA ALA A 224 -2.31 -27.45 7.34
C ALA A 224 -3.33 -27.30 8.49
N ALA A 225 -3.16 -26.30 9.35
CA ALA A 225 -4.12 -26.01 10.42
C ALA A 225 -5.48 -25.56 9.88
N VAL A 226 -5.50 -24.73 8.82
CA VAL A 226 -6.74 -24.27 8.17
C VAL A 226 -7.51 -25.46 7.59
N ALA A 227 -6.84 -26.34 6.84
CA ALA A 227 -7.44 -27.52 6.23
C ALA A 227 -7.95 -28.51 7.30
N ALA A 228 -7.17 -28.75 8.36
CA ALA A 228 -7.57 -29.61 9.48
C ALA A 228 -8.84 -29.10 10.17
N ARG A 229 -8.92 -27.79 10.44
CA ARG A 229 -10.11 -27.17 11.05
C ARG A 229 -11.35 -27.33 10.18
N TRP A 230 -11.24 -27.16 8.86
CA TRP A 230 -12.35 -27.38 7.95
C TRP A 230 -12.73 -28.85 7.83
N ALA A 231 -11.75 -29.74 7.77
CA ALA A 231 -11.99 -31.18 7.71
C ALA A 231 -12.77 -31.67 8.94
N GLY A 232 -12.49 -31.14 10.14
CA GLY A 232 -13.28 -31.43 11.33
C GLY A 232 -14.75 -30.98 11.26
N ARG A 233 -15.08 -30.03 10.37
CA ARG A 233 -16.44 -29.49 10.19
C ARG A 233 -17.20 -30.11 9.02
N VAL A 234 -16.52 -30.41 7.91
CA VAL A 234 -17.17 -30.84 6.66
C VAL A 234 -16.68 -32.18 6.11
N GLY A 235 -15.71 -32.84 6.77
CA GLY A 235 -15.05 -34.04 6.22
C GLY A 235 -13.86 -33.69 5.33
N ARG A 236 -12.89 -34.61 5.23
CA ARG A 236 -11.63 -34.39 4.47
C ARG A 236 -11.85 -34.35 2.97
N GLU A 237 -12.78 -35.19 2.50
CA GLU A 237 -13.18 -35.32 1.10
C GLU A 237 -13.81 -34.05 0.53
N ARG A 238 -14.26 -33.14 1.40
CA ARG A 238 -14.86 -31.85 1.04
C ARG A 238 -13.91 -30.66 1.18
N VAL A 239 -12.65 -30.90 1.55
CA VAL A 239 -11.60 -29.90 1.65
C VAL A 239 -10.65 -30.08 0.48
N HIS A 240 -10.70 -29.16 -0.49
CA HIS A 240 -9.82 -29.16 -1.65
C HIS A 240 -8.71 -28.14 -1.45
N VAL A 241 -7.47 -28.58 -1.58
CA VAL A 241 -6.29 -27.70 -1.56
C VAL A 241 -5.96 -27.32 -3.00
N LEU A 242 -5.92 -26.02 -3.28
CA LEU A 242 -5.64 -25.46 -4.61
C LEU A 242 -4.30 -24.74 -4.53
N VAL A 243 -3.27 -25.26 -5.21
CA VAL A 243 -1.91 -24.68 -5.20
C VAL A 243 -1.57 -24.16 -6.59
N GLY A 244 -1.63 -22.84 -6.75
CA GLY A 244 -1.41 -22.17 -8.02
C GLY A 244 -2.43 -22.52 -9.11
N GLY A 245 -2.48 -21.71 -10.17
CA GLY A 245 -3.29 -21.97 -11.35
C GLY A 245 -4.74 -21.51 -11.22
N GLU A 246 -5.68 -22.39 -11.59
CA GLU A 246 -7.10 -22.06 -11.70
C GLU A 246 -7.96 -23.00 -10.85
N LEU A 247 -9.08 -22.50 -10.34
CA LEU A 247 -10.14 -23.33 -9.78
C LEU A 247 -10.75 -24.17 -10.91
N PRO A 248 -10.71 -25.52 -10.85
CA PRO A 248 -11.31 -26.33 -11.89
C PRO A 248 -12.84 -26.20 -11.89
N ALA A 249 -13.41 -26.01 -13.07
CA ALA A 249 -14.85 -25.86 -13.26
C ALA A 249 -15.66 -27.07 -12.76
N SER A 250 -15.05 -28.26 -12.65
CA SER A 250 -15.68 -29.46 -12.10
C SER A 250 -16.10 -29.33 -10.63
N LEU A 251 -15.50 -28.42 -9.84
CA LEU A 251 -15.83 -28.25 -8.43
C LEU A 251 -17.08 -27.39 -8.21
N LEU A 252 -17.13 -26.22 -8.84
CA LEU A 252 -18.18 -25.20 -8.62
C LEU A 252 -18.93 -24.76 -9.89
N GLY A 253 -18.66 -25.41 -11.03
CA GLY A 253 -19.32 -25.12 -12.31
C GLY A 253 -18.85 -23.83 -12.98
N THR A 254 -17.67 -23.33 -12.61
CA THR A 254 -17.03 -22.14 -13.21
C THR A 254 -15.54 -22.20 -12.94
N ALA A 255 -14.73 -21.87 -13.94
CA ALA A 255 -13.29 -21.68 -13.75
C ALA A 255 -13.02 -20.28 -13.21
N VAL A 256 -12.03 -20.14 -12.33
CA VAL A 256 -11.60 -18.87 -11.73
C VAL A 256 -10.09 -18.87 -11.63
N ASP A 257 -9.43 -17.80 -12.09
CA ASP A 257 -7.98 -17.64 -11.94
C ASP A 257 -7.64 -17.40 -10.46
N LEU A 258 -6.70 -18.17 -9.91
CA LEU A 258 -6.30 -18.10 -8.50
C LEU A 258 -5.09 -17.20 -8.27
N ARG A 259 -4.88 -16.21 -9.13
CA ARG A 259 -3.82 -15.21 -8.95
C ARG A 259 -4.27 -14.07 -8.05
N ALA A 260 -3.42 -13.68 -7.11
CA ALA A 260 -3.59 -12.41 -6.39
C ALA A 260 -3.22 -11.23 -7.30
N ASP A 261 -3.79 -10.06 -6.99
CA ASP A 261 -3.31 -8.76 -7.46
C ASP A 261 -2.70 -8.01 -6.27
N PRO A 262 -1.48 -8.39 -5.85
CA PRO A 262 -0.86 -7.80 -4.68
C PRO A 262 -0.27 -6.42 -4.99
N LEU A 263 -0.15 -5.59 -3.95
CA LEU A 263 0.58 -4.34 -4.08
C LEU A 263 2.08 -4.64 -4.12
N SER A 264 2.82 -3.81 -4.87
CA SER A 264 4.28 -3.79 -4.78
C SER A 264 4.72 -3.48 -3.33
N ALA A 265 5.97 -3.81 -3.01
CA ALA A 265 6.51 -3.55 -1.67
C ALA A 265 6.35 -2.07 -1.28
N ASP A 266 6.72 -1.16 -2.17
CA ASP A 266 6.66 0.29 -1.96
C ASP A 266 5.21 0.79 -1.82
N ALA A 267 4.29 0.30 -2.67
CA ALA A 267 2.88 0.63 -2.57
C ALA A 267 2.25 0.09 -1.27
N GLY A 268 2.62 -1.12 -0.84
CA GLY A 268 2.18 -1.70 0.42
C GLY A 268 2.68 -0.91 1.64
N GLU A 269 3.92 -0.43 1.61
CA GLU A 269 4.50 0.42 2.66
C GLU A 269 3.86 1.81 2.71
N LEU A 270 3.61 2.43 1.54
CA LEU A 270 2.86 3.68 1.46
C LEU A 270 1.44 3.49 2.03
N LEU A 271 0.73 2.44 1.61
CA LEU A 271 -0.60 2.14 2.13
C LEU A 271 -0.60 1.95 3.65
N ARG A 272 0.43 1.30 4.21
CA ARG A 272 0.59 1.13 5.67
C ARG A 272 0.65 2.48 6.38
N ARG A 273 1.45 3.41 5.88
CA ARG A 273 1.60 4.77 6.46
C ARG A 273 0.33 5.60 6.30
N VAL A 274 -0.30 5.57 5.13
CA VAL A 274 -1.58 6.26 4.89
C VAL A 274 -2.68 5.71 5.79
N ASN A 275 -2.75 4.38 5.97
CA ASN A 275 -3.71 3.75 6.88
C ASN A 275 -3.53 4.24 8.34
N GLU A 276 -2.29 4.39 8.81
CA GLU A 276 -2.00 4.92 10.15
C GLU A 276 -2.54 6.35 10.33
N VAL A 277 -2.34 7.22 9.33
CA VAL A 277 -2.86 8.60 9.36
C VAL A 277 -4.39 8.63 9.27
N LEU A 278 -4.99 7.92 8.33
CA LEU A 278 -6.46 7.92 8.13
C LEU A 278 -7.21 7.41 9.36
N ARG A 279 -6.65 6.47 10.14
CA ARG A 279 -7.27 6.00 11.39
C ARG A 279 -7.39 7.07 12.46
N VAL A 280 -6.55 8.09 12.41
CA VAL A 280 -6.64 9.26 13.30
C VAL A 280 -7.68 10.23 12.77
N LEU A 281 -7.77 10.40 11.45
CA LEU A 281 -8.61 11.43 10.82
C LEU A 281 -10.10 11.04 10.70
N VAL A 282 -10.42 9.75 10.60
CA VAL A 282 -11.80 9.31 10.30
C VAL A 282 -12.28 8.11 11.12
N ARG A 283 -13.61 7.99 11.25
CA ARG A 283 -14.29 6.83 11.88
C ARG A 283 -14.09 5.54 11.09
N PRO A 284 -14.19 4.35 11.72
CA PRO A 284 -13.87 3.06 11.10
C PRO A 284 -14.58 2.75 9.77
N GLU A 285 -15.86 3.09 9.63
CA GLU A 285 -16.64 2.79 8.42
C GLU A 285 -16.22 3.67 7.24
N ARG A 286 -15.91 4.94 7.52
CA ARG A 286 -15.34 5.87 6.52
C ARG A 286 -13.91 5.49 6.17
N HIS A 287 -13.13 5.09 7.17
CA HIS A 287 -11.75 4.63 7.01
C HIS A 287 -11.63 3.48 6.01
N GLN A 288 -12.35 2.38 6.21
CA GLN A 288 -12.25 1.22 5.33
C GLN A 288 -12.68 1.57 3.89
N ARG A 289 -13.74 2.36 3.75
CA ARG A 289 -14.21 2.83 2.43
C ARG A 289 -13.15 3.64 1.70
N LEU A 290 -12.47 4.58 2.38
CA LEU A 290 -11.41 5.39 1.78
C LEU A 290 -10.25 4.54 1.29
N LEU A 291 -9.83 3.55 2.08
CA LEU A 291 -8.79 2.62 1.66
C LEU A 291 -9.22 1.83 0.42
N ASP A 292 -10.39 1.23 0.43
CA ASP A 292 -10.83 0.33 -0.64
C ASP A 292 -11.21 1.06 -1.94
N ARG A 293 -11.71 2.30 -1.85
CA ARG A 293 -12.25 3.04 -3.01
C ARG A 293 -11.39 4.18 -3.52
N VAL A 294 -10.43 4.65 -2.73
CA VAL A 294 -9.59 5.79 -3.11
C VAL A 294 -8.14 5.37 -3.11
N VAL A 295 -7.61 4.97 -1.95
CA VAL A 295 -6.17 4.72 -1.80
C VAL A 295 -5.70 3.47 -2.55
N VAL A 296 -6.38 2.33 -2.39
CA VAL A 296 -5.98 1.09 -3.08
C VAL A 296 -6.08 1.23 -4.60
N PRO A 297 -7.17 1.80 -5.18
CA PRO A 297 -7.22 2.06 -6.62
C PRO A 297 -6.12 2.99 -7.14
N LEU A 298 -5.76 4.05 -6.40
CA LEU A 298 -4.64 4.93 -6.73
C LEU A 298 -3.31 4.18 -6.83
N LEU A 299 -3.12 3.14 -6.01
CA LEU A 299 -1.90 2.35 -5.94
C LEU A 299 -1.93 1.09 -6.82
N ALA A 300 -3.09 0.71 -7.38
CA ALA A 300 -3.25 -0.54 -8.11
C ALA A 300 -2.47 -0.58 -9.45
N GLY A 301 -2.18 0.58 -10.04
CA GLY A 301 -1.36 0.71 -11.25
C GLY A 301 0.14 0.66 -11.01
N GLU A 302 0.59 0.73 -9.75
CA GLU A 302 2.00 0.79 -9.40
C GLU A 302 2.65 -0.58 -9.60
N ARG A 303 3.57 -0.64 -10.55
CA ARG A 303 4.34 -1.85 -10.84
C ARG A 303 5.50 -1.96 -9.87
N GLY A 304 5.79 -3.18 -9.43
CA GLY A 304 6.96 -3.45 -8.61
C GLY A 304 6.99 -4.88 -8.11
N THR A 305 8.03 -5.22 -7.36
CA THR A 305 8.16 -6.54 -6.75
C THR A 305 7.36 -6.63 -5.46
N LEU A 306 6.88 -7.82 -5.14
CA LEU A 306 6.34 -8.13 -3.82
C LEU A 306 7.39 -7.87 -2.71
N PRO A 307 6.95 -7.61 -1.46
CA PRO A 307 7.84 -7.61 -0.31
C PRO A 307 8.68 -8.90 -0.22
N GLY A 308 10.00 -8.78 -0.42
CA GLY A 308 10.93 -9.91 -0.31
C GLY A 308 11.16 -10.32 1.13
N VAL A 309 11.19 -11.63 1.42
CA VAL A 309 11.53 -12.16 2.75
C VAL A 309 12.95 -11.73 3.11
N PRO A 310 13.19 -11.11 4.29
CA PRO A 310 14.54 -10.72 4.67
C PRO A 310 15.49 -11.90 4.76
N GLU A 311 16.75 -11.66 4.40
CA GLU A 311 17.79 -12.70 4.29
C GLU A 311 17.85 -13.57 5.55
N ALA A 312 17.87 -12.93 6.72
CA ALA A 312 17.90 -13.61 8.02
C ALA A 312 16.69 -14.52 8.31
N GLN A 313 15.60 -14.43 7.53
CA GLN A 313 14.39 -15.26 7.68
C GLN A 313 14.14 -16.19 6.48
N GLN A 314 14.93 -16.13 5.39
CA GLN A 314 14.70 -16.99 4.22
C GLN A 314 14.75 -18.48 4.56
N GLU A 315 15.71 -18.88 5.37
CA GLU A 315 15.91 -20.28 5.77
C GLU A 315 14.75 -20.77 6.65
N TRP A 316 14.21 -19.90 7.50
CA TRP A 316 12.99 -20.20 8.26
C TRP A 316 11.78 -20.43 7.32
N VAL A 317 11.60 -19.58 6.30
CA VAL A 317 10.52 -19.75 5.32
C VAL A 317 10.67 -21.06 4.56
N ARG A 318 11.87 -21.41 4.07
CA ARG A 318 12.09 -22.68 3.35
C ARG A 318 11.70 -23.89 4.20
N ARG A 319 12.20 -23.99 5.44
CA ARG A 319 11.84 -25.09 6.35
C ARG A 319 10.35 -25.15 6.65
N ARG A 320 9.70 -24.00 6.80
CA ARG A 320 8.24 -23.94 7.04
C ARG A 320 7.44 -24.38 5.82
N ALA A 321 7.88 -24.03 4.61
CA ALA A 321 7.26 -24.51 3.38
C ALA A 321 7.41 -26.03 3.25
N ASP A 322 8.61 -26.58 3.47
CA ASP A 322 8.83 -28.04 3.45
C ASP A 322 7.96 -28.79 4.45
N ARG A 323 7.79 -28.22 5.65
CA ARG A 323 6.90 -28.77 6.66
C ARG A 323 5.44 -28.77 6.20
N LEU A 324 4.95 -27.65 5.65
CA LEU A 324 3.60 -27.55 5.11
C LEU A 324 3.35 -28.58 4.00
N VAL A 325 4.30 -28.72 3.06
CA VAL A 325 4.23 -29.74 2.00
C VAL A 325 4.08 -31.12 2.62
N GLY A 326 4.97 -31.49 3.54
CA GLY A 326 4.93 -32.80 4.18
C GLY A 326 3.65 -33.06 4.98
N GLU A 327 3.12 -32.06 5.68
CA GLU A 327 1.87 -32.15 6.45
C GLU A 327 0.65 -32.33 5.54
N LEU A 328 0.54 -31.53 4.48
CA LEU A 328 -0.57 -31.62 3.51
C LEU A 328 -0.53 -32.92 2.71
N SER A 329 0.65 -33.37 2.27
CA SER A 329 0.81 -34.66 1.58
C SER A 329 0.36 -35.85 2.43
N ARG A 330 0.66 -35.84 3.74
CA ARG A 330 0.29 -36.92 4.66
C ARG A 330 -1.20 -36.90 5.05
N ALA A 331 -1.87 -35.77 4.93
CA ALA A 331 -3.25 -35.60 5.42
C ALA A 331 -4.32 -36.19 4.47
N GLY A 332 -3.97 -36.46 3.21
CA GLY A 332 -4.84 -37.13 2.24
C GLY A 332 -6.00 -36.27 1.72
N TYR A 333 -5.83 -34.93 1.68
CA TYR A 333 -6.80 -34.04 1.05
C TYR A 333 -6.75 -34.16 -0.48
N PRO A 334 -7.86 -33.97 -1.19
CA PRO A 334 -7.84 -33.70 -2.63
C PRO A 334 -7.02 -32.44 -2.94
N VAL A 335 -5.91 -32.59 -3.67
CA VAL A 335 -5.04 -31.49 -4.09
C VAL A 335 -5.21 -31.26 -5.59
N HIS A 336 -5.34 -29.99 -5.98
CA HIS A 336 -5.29 -29.54 -7.37
C HIS A 336 -4.07 -28.64 -7.54
N GLY A 337 -3.19 -29.00 -8.47
CA GLY A 337 -1.86 -28.40 -8.61
C GLY A 337 -0.77 -29.19 -7.89
N GLU A 338 0.43 -28.61 -7.81
CA GLU A 338 1.62 -29.26 -7.23
C GLU A 338 1.93 -28.70 -5.85
N LEU A 339 1.90 -29.54 -4.81
CA LEU A 339 2.27 -29.11 -3.44
C LEU A 339 3.70 -28.57 -3.37
N ALA A 340 4.62 -29.07 -4.20
CA ALA A 340 5.99 -28.58 -4.26
C ALA A 340 6.09 -27.07 -4.57
N SER A 341 5.08 -26.51 -5.26
CA SER A 341 4.97 -25.08 -5.56
C SER A 341 4.70 -24.20 -4.34
N LEU A 342 4.41 -24.79 -3.16
CA LEU A 342 4.37 -24.04 -1.89
C LEU A 342 5.76 -23.55 -1.46
N ARG A 343 6.84 -24.12 -2.02
CA ARG A 343 8.21 -23.70 -1.75
C ARG A 343 8.46 -22.33 -2.38
N PRO A 344 9.13 -21.39 -1.66
CA PRO A 344 9.40 -20.05 -2.16
C PRO A 344 10.08 -20.08 -3.53
N ARG A 345 9.44 -19.46 -4.53
CA ARG A 345 9.98 -19.35 -5.89
C ARG A 345 11.01 -18.23 -6.01
N ASN A 346 10.82 -17.17 -5.23
CA ASN A 346 11.65 -15.96 -5.25
C ASN A 346 12.47 -15.87 -3.97
N GLY A 347 13.72 -16.35 -4.02
CA GLY A 347 14.63 -16.36 -2.88
C GLY A 347 15.31 -15.02 -2.58
N CYS A 348 15.38 -14.07 -3.52
CA CYS A 348 16.13 -12.83 -3.36
C CYS A 348 15.43 -11.66 -4.07
N GLY A 349 14.40 -11.10 -3.45
CA GLY A 349 13.91 -9.76 -3.82
C GLY A 349 14.50 -8.70 -2.86
N PRO A 350 14.57 -7.42 -3.25
CA PRO A 350 14.99 -6.35 -2.35
C PRO A 350 14.19 -6.41 -1.04
N THR A 351 14.92 -6.28 0.05
CA THR A 351 14.43 -6.55 1.40
C THR A 351 13.59 -5.37 1.88
N ALA A 352 12.28 -5.45 1.63
CA ALA A 352 11.29 -4.41 1.95
C ALA A 352 11.41 -3.12 1.12
N ALA A 353 10.30 -2.37 1.08
CA ALA A 353 10.26 -1.02 0.57
C ALA A 353 11.22 -0.12 1.32
N GLY A 354 12.10 0.57 0.61
CA GLY A 354 12.86 1.68 1.17
C GLY A 354 11.97 2.92 1.27
N ALA A 355 12.31 3.86 2.15
CA ALA A 355 11.63 5.15 2.22
C ALA A 355 11.63 5.88 0.86
N THR A 356 12.73 5.75 0.10
CA THR A 356 12.87 6.27 -1.26
C THR A 356 11.83 5.71 -2.23
N GLY A 357 11.71 4.37 -2.32
CA GLY A 357 10.76 3.73 -3.25
C GLY A 357 9.31 4.06 -2.88
N ALA A 358 8.97 4.05 -1.59
CA ALA A 358 7.65 4.47 -1.12
C ALA A 358 7.37 5.96 -1.37
N LEU A 359 8.37 6.84 -1.26
CA LEU A 359 8.26 8.25 -1.62
C LEU A 359 7.99 8.43 -3.11
N ASP A 360 8.72 7.73 -3.97
CA ASP A 360 8.52 7.79 -5.42
C ASP A 360 7.10 7.36 -5.82
N VAL A 361 6.60 6.28 -5.19
CA VAL A 361 5.20 5.84 -5.35
C VAL A 361 4.23 6.90 -4.84
N ALA A 362 4.52 7.54 -3.70
CA ALA A 362 3.66 8.57 -3.13
C ALA A 362 3.56 9.81 -4.03
N LEU A 363 4.68 10.25 -4.61
CA LEU A 363 4.71 11.36 -5.56
C LEU A 363 3.90 11.04 -6.83
N ARG A 364 4.03 9.82 -7.38
CA ARG A 364 3.20 9.39 -8.51
C ARG A 364 1.72 9.30 -8.15
N ALA A 365 1.39 8.80 -6.96
CA ALA A 365 0.01 8.73 -6.48
C ALA A 365 -0.61 10.14 -6.36
N LEU A 366 0.13 11.12 -5.84
CA LEU A 366 -0.29 12.53 -5.82
C LEU A 366 -0.50 13.09 -7.24
N LEU A 367 0.37 12.76 -8.19
CA LEU A 367 0.20 13.18 -9.58
C LEU A 367 -1.01 12.50 -10.25
N ALA A 368 -1.35 11.27 -9.86
CA ALA A 368 -2.49 10.52 -10.38
C ALA A 368 -3.85 11.01 -9.85
N THR A 369 -3.90 11.71 -8.70
CA THR A 369 -5.17 12.30 -8.24
C THR A 369 -5.68 13.37 -9.21
N ARG A 370 -4.78 14.06 -9.94
CA ARG A 370 -5.13 15.06 -10.97
C ARG A 370 -6.02 14.48 -12.06
N THR A 371 -5.75 13.24 -12.47
CA THR A 371 -6.51 12.52 -13.49
C THR A 371 -7.86 11.99 -12.98
N ILE A 372 -8.01 11.75 -11.68
CA ILE A 372 -9.30 11.29 -11.11
C ILE A 372 -10.31 12.43 -11.07
N GLU A 373 -9.86 13.67 -10.87
CA GLU A 373 -10.69 14.87 -10.95
C GLU A 373 -11.20 15.16 -12.37
N GLU A 374 -10.66 14.52 -13.42
CA GLU A 374 -11.16 14.63 -14.82
C GLU A 374 -12.35 13.73 -15.10
N ALA A 375 -12.44 12.60 -14.40
CA ALA A 375 -13.45 11.58 -14.63
C ALA A 375 -14.76 11.84 -13.84
N ARG A 376 -14.76 12.87 -12.98
CA ARG A 376 -15.93 13.36 -12.23
C ARG A 376 -16.43 14.64 -12.86
#